data_AF-A0A3N5T785-F1
#
_entry.id   AF-A0A3N5T785-F1
#
_cell.length_a   1.000
_cell.length_b   1.000
_cell.length_c   1.000
_cell.angle_alpha   90.00
_cell.angle_beta   90.00
_cell.angle_gamma   90.00
#
_symmetry.space_group_name_H-M   'P 1'
#
loop_
_entity.id
_entity.type
_entity.pdbx_description
1 polymer ?
#
loop_
_entity_poly.entity_id
_entity_poly.type
_entity_poly.pdbx_seq_one_letter_code
_entity_poly.pdbx_strand_id
1 'polypeptide(L)'
;MFNEVFEYYSATLDDKELVDILKRNLYLKVDPQISKYVGIKDKKNIPYKVAVMSRYVRVWGWDINTIRDLDNFEEWDFNKVMAFWDAVKRFMLLSYQKIATQLPSLKLEKKISETDFMLLSRKIKTHFAREQDKIDNFITFKDTPSEAILYIEPVSQGIHEVEWRLFKRNKSEKDTFLSTTLRVEKSLLRLLMWMAVNGVYDPVFSRINIQSGYTRVNPTAVTELLNQVTALFAGDGIRIRNKYFLEPAFGLVNAVILNFNRENAETIQTVHHLYYTSWGESYIKEYSSEEEIARILGLVVRDGIHQKRNFDAYCVVHAPEPFKKLYKRISTMFKEAYSFIIEGAEGTDMRFVTQMKDRFVLISREGKKVTAYIYSGLVKLLTSLTLKASRSVRYRFYADDGPLVAFEAIYQLFRPSGITVVYEEKDDHMVVHVINESGDFFTYIKRRSIRDAVLTAMFDFCRNLEKRLSRDGAITPAVGPTRVFSLKVDRVGKITILDDTQNVEHLYLTGYKNSHALSATVARHMGEETFYDIQFPDNVSSGFMTSRDLYSAREKANELKVKGFGTNALLRDIVFSDLTQEEAACGSTPYLLEKYRIELLMEGNK
;
A
#
# COMPACT_ATOMS: atom_id res chain seq x y z
N MET A 1 36.07 20.78 -23.81
CA MET A 1 34.90 20.39 -23.00
C MET A 1 34.54 21.36 -21.87
N PHE A 2 35.26 21.46 -20.73
CA PHE A 2 34.80 22.35 -19.63
C PHE A 2 34.66 23.82 -20.06
N ASN A 3 35.66 24.37 -20.75
CA ASN A 3 35.61 25.77 -21.21
C ASN A 3 34.43 26.03 -22.14
N GLU A 4 34.16 25.14 -23.09
CA GLU A 4 33.02 25.26 -24.03
C GLU A 4 31.68 25.27 -23.28
N VAL A 5 31.50 24.39 -22.29
CA VAL A 5 30.29 24.34 -21.46
C VAL A 5 30.17 25.61 -20.61
N PHE A 6 31.28 26.04 -19.99
CA PHE A 6 31.32 27.24 -19.17
C PHE A 6 31.01 28.50 -20.00
N GLU A 7 31.56 28.63 -21.20
CA GLU A 7 31.33 29.76 -22.11
C GLU A 7 29.88 29.80 -22.59
N TYR A 8 29.31 28.66 -22.98
CA TYR A 8 27.90 28.57 -23.37
C TYR A 8 26.97 29.05 -22.25
N TYR A 9 27.15 28.53 -21.03
CA TYR A 9 26.31 28.93 -19.91
C TYR A 9 26.58 30.36 -19.45
N SER A 10 27.82 30.85 -19.55
CA SER A 10 28.16 32.25 -19.27
C SER A 10 27.50 33.22 -20.25
N ALA A 11 27.34 32.82 -21.52
CA ALA A 11 26.67 33.61 -22.54
C ALA A 11 25.13 33.51 -22.45
N THR A 12 24.61 32.40 -21.92
CA THR A 12 23.18 32.08 -21.97
C THR A 12 22.46 32.40 -20.65
N LEU A 13 23.11 32.28 -19.48
CA LEU A 13 22.53 32.55 -18.15
C LEU A 13 22.92 33.95 -17.65
N ASP A 14 21.92 34.72 -17.20
CA ASP A 14 22.13 36.06 -16.62
C ASP A 14 22.76 36.02 -15.22
N ASP A 15 22.50 34.94 -14.47
CA ASP A 15 23.00 34.75 -13.10
C ASP A 15 24.47 34.29 -13.11
N LYS A 16 25.39 35.27 -13.14
CA LYS A 16 26.84 35.03 -13.16
C LYS A 16 27.36 34.34 -11.90
N GLU A 17 26.74 34.55 -10.75
CA GLU A 17 27.10 33.85 -9.51
C GLU A 17 26.78 32.37 -9.61
N LEU A 18 25.64 32.04 -10.22
CA LEU A 18 25.24 30.66 -10.44
C LEU A 18 26.16 29.95 -11.44
N VAL A 19 26.72 30.66 -12.43
CA VAL A 19 27.70 30.09 -13.37
C VAL A 19 29.05 29.83 -12.69
N ASP A 20 29.41 30.60 -11.65
CA ASP A 20 30.60 30.35 -10.83
C ASP A 20 30.56 28.97 -10.12
N ILE A 21 29.35 28.44 -9.87
CA ILE A 21 29.17 27.11 -9.28
C ILE A 21 29.85 26.02 -10.14
N LEU A 22 29.90 26.17 -11.46
CA LEU A 22 30.56 25.21 -12.35
C LEU A 22 32.06 25.11 -12.06
N LYS A 23 32.71 26.24 -11.76
CA LYS A 23 34.13 26.29 -11.41
C LYS A 23 34.38 25.60 -10.08
N ARG A 24 33.53 25.88 -9.07
CA ARG A 24 33.60 25.25 -7.74
C ARG A 24 33.37 23.74 -7.83
N ASN A 25 32.37 23.28 -8.60
CA ASN A 25 32.14 21.86 -8.84
C ASN A 25 33.32 21.18 -9.53
N LEU A 26 33.92 21.80 -10.56
CA LEU A 26 35.11 21.26 -11.21
C LEU A 26 36.27 21.13 -10.21
N TYR A 27 36.49 22.16 -9.40
CA TYR A 27 37.54 22.16 -8.39
C TYR A 27 37.37 21.02 -7.37
N LEU A 28 36.17 20.92 -6.76
CA LEU A 28 35.85 19.88 -5.79
C LEU A 28 35.94 18.47 -6.39
N LYS A 29 35.53 18.30 -7.65
CA LYS A 29 35.61 17.00 -8.35
C LYS A 29 37.05 16.56 -8.64
N VAL A 30 37.95 17.50 -8.92
CA VAL A 30 39.37 17.19 -9.20
C VAL A 30 40.15 16.98 -7.90
N ASP A 31 39.70 17.59 -6.80
CA ASP A 31 40.32 17.55 -5.46
C ASP A 31 41.85 17.75 -5.51
N PRO A 32 42.32 18.92 -6.00
CA PRO A 32 43.74 19.19 -6.17
C PRO A 32 44.45 19.53 -4.85
N GLN A 33 43.75 19.97 -3.80
CA GLN A 33 44.33 20.34 -2.51
C GLN A 33 45.41 21.44 -2.63
N ILE A 34 45.14 22.49 -3.43
CA ILE A 34 46.16 23.48 -3.84
C ILE A 34 46.77 24.20 -2.63
N SER A 35 45.99 24.47 -1.58
CA SER A 35 46.45 25.14 -0.36
C SER A 35 47.65 24.47 0.29
N LYS A 36 47.80 23.14 0.16
CA LYS A 36 48.94 22.36 0.69
C LYS A 36 50.25 22.59 -0.07
N TYR A 37 50.18 23.14 -1.29
CA TYR A 37 51.34 23.37 -2.16
C TYR A 37 51.75 24.85 -2.22
N VAL A 38 51.08 25.72 -1.45
CA VAL A 38 51.36 27.15 -1.40
C VAL A 38 52.69 27.39 -0.68
N GLY A 39 53.70 27.87 -1.41
CA GLY A 39 55.03 28.15 -0.88
C GLY A 39 56.12 27.13 -1.24
N ILE A 40 55.76 26.02 -1.91
CA ILE A 40 56.75 25.06 -2.42
C ILE A 40 57.48 25.68 -3.61
N LYS A 41 58.77 25.98 -3.44
CA LYS A 41 59.62 26.60 -4.47
C LYS A 41 60.01 25.64 -5.60
N ASP A 42 59.96 24.32 -5.34
CA ASP A 42 60.42 23.31 -6.28
C ASP A 42 59.28 22.78 -7.16
N LYS A 43 59.17 23.33 -8.37
CA LYS A 43 58.09 23.02 -9.33
C LYS A 43 58.12 21.58 -9.86
N LYS A 44 59.20 20.82 -9.61
CA LYS A 44 59.41 19.47 -10.15
C LYS A 44 58.53 18.39 -9.52
N ASN A 45 58.04 18.59 -8.29
CA ASN A 45 57.26 17.59 -7.55
C ASN A 45 55.75 17.91 -7.46
N ILE A 46 55.25 18.87 -8.24
CA ILE A 46 53.83 19.24 -8.22
C ILE A 46 53.04 18.24 -9.09
N PRO A 47 52.03 17.54 -8.56
CA PRO A 47 51.22 16.62 -9.36
C PRO A 47 50.52 17.33 -10.52
N TYR A 48 50.37 16.64 -11.66
CA TYR A 48 49.77 17.21 -12.88
C TYR A 48 48.40 17.87 -12.64
N LYS A 49 47.53 17.22 -11.84
CA LYS A 49 46.21 17.77 -11.48
C LYS A 49 46.30 19.13 -10.77
N VAL A 50 47.30 19.30 -9.89
CA VAL A 50 47.53 20.53 -9.13
C VAL A 50 48.04 21.62 -10.06
N ALA A 51 48.98 21.30 -10.97
CA ALA A 51 49.51 22.25 -11.95
C ALA A 51 48.43 22.77 -12.91
N VAL A 52 47.56 21.89 -13.41
CA VAL A 52 46.44 22.27 -14.29
C VAL A 52 45.41 23.12 -13.55
N MET A 53 44.95 22.69 -12.37
CA MET A 53 43.97 23.45 -11.60
C MET A 53 44.51 24.79 -11.12
N SER A 54 45.81 24.90 -10.82
CA SER A 54 46.44 26.18 -10.45
C SER A 54 46.37 27.20 -11.59
N ARG A 55 46.46 26.76 -12.86
CA ARG A 55 46.28 27.65 -14.03
C ARG A 55 44.83 28.15 -14.11
N TYR A 56 43.86 27.25 -13.93
CA TYR A 56 42.44 27.59 -13.92
C TYR A 56 42.08 28.59 -12.82
N VAL A 57 42.47 28.30 -11.58
CA VAL A 57 42.22 29.14 -10.41
C VAL A 57 42.83 30.55 -10.58
N ARG A 58 44.02 30.64 -11.20
CA ARG A 58 44.64 31.93 -11.54
C ARG A 58 43.82 32.73 -12.56
N VAL A 59 43.28 32.07 -13.58
CA VAL A 59 42.40 32.71 -14.59
C VAL A 59 41.07 33.12 -13.97
N TRP A 60 40.53 32.34 -13.03
CA TRP A 60 39.28 32.64 -12.34
C TRP A 60 39.40 33.74 -11.28
N GLY A 61 40.61 34.12 -10.88
CA GLY A 61 40.86 35.19 -9.92
C GLY A 61 40.51 34.82 -8.47
N TRP A 62 40.50 33.53 -8.11
CA TRP A 62 40.22 33.11 -6.74
C TRP A 62 41.38 33.44 -5.80
N ASP A 63 41.04 33.90 -4.60
CA ASP A 63 42.00 34.16 -3.54
C ASP A 63 42.36 32.88 -2.76
N ILE A 64 43.41 32.97 -1.93
CA ILE A 64 43.87 31.83 -1.14
C ILE A 64 42.84 31.38 -0.09
N ASN A 65 41.98 32.29 0.37
CA ASN A 65 40.94 31.97 1.35
C ASN A 65 39.88 31.06 0.73
N THR A 66 39.41 31.39 -0.48
CA THR A 66 38.47 30.57 -1.26
C THR A 66 39.05 29.18 -1.56
N ILE A 67 40.33 29.12 -1.90
CA ILE A 67 41.03 27.84 -2.15
C ILE A 67 41.09 26.99 -0.89
N ARG A 68 41.53 27.57 0.24
CA ARG A 68 41.58 26.87 1.53
C ARG A 68 40.20 26.41 1.97
N ASP A 69 39.19 27.24 1.72
CA ASP A 69 37.81 26.94 2.04
C ASP A 69 37.31 25.71 1.25
N LEU A 70 37.52 25.67 -0.06
CA LEU A 70 37.15 24.54 -0.92
C LEU A 70 38.01 23.29 -0.64
N ASP A 71 39.29 23.44 -0.32
CA ASP A 71 40.14 22.32 0.09
C ASP A 71 39.69 21.70 1.41
N ASN A 72 39.06 22.49 2.29
CA ASN A 72 38.47 22.05 3.55
C ASN A 72 37.01 21.58 3.42
N PHE A 73 36.58 21.18 2.21
CA PHE A 73 35.20 20.75 1.95
C PHE A 73 34.71 19.63 2.88
N GLU A 74 35.59 18.69 3.24
CA GLU A 74 35.25 17.56 4.14
C GLU A 74 34.87 17.99 5.57
N GLU A 75 35.28 19.20 5.98
CA GLU A 75 34.96 19.77 7.28
C GLU A 75 33.87 20.85 7.22
N TRP A 76 33.28 21.12 6.05
CA TRP A 76 32.20 22.08 5.94
C TRP A 76 31.03 21.70 6.85
N ASP A 77 30.49 22.69 7.55
CA ASP A 77 29.24 22.50 8.27
C ASP A 77 28.09 22.25 7.29
N PHE A 78 27.04 21.63 7.81
CA PHE A 78 25.90 21.23 6.99
C PHE A 78 25.20 22.39 6.30
N ASN A 79 25.05 23.54 6.96
CA ASN A 79 24.35 24.68 6.39
C ASN A 79 25.10 25.18 5.15
N LYS A 80 26.42 25.19 5.22
CA LYS A 80 27.28 25.55 4.10
C LYS A 80 27.22 24.55 2.95
N VAL A 81 27.29 23.25 3.26
CA VAL A 81 27.10 22.18 2.26
C VAL A 81 25.74 22.33 1.58
N MET A 82 24.67 22.57 2.35
CA MET A 82 23.32 22.77 1.81
C MET A 82 23.20 24.03 0.96
N ALA A 83 23.78 25.15 1.37
CA ALA A 83 23.77 26.39 0.57
C ALA A 83 24.50 26.20 -0.76
N PHE A 84 25.65 25.52 -0.74
CA PHE A 84 26.38 25.16 -1.94
C PHE A 84 25.54 24.24 -2.84
N TRP A 85 24.92 23.22 -2.27
CA TRP A 85 24.05 22.32 -3.02
C TRP A 85 22.86 23.03 -3.60
N ASP A 86 22.15 23.86 -2.84
CA ASP A 86 21.01 24.63 -3.35
C ASP A 86 21.39 25.49 -4.57
N ALA A 87 22.61 26.05 -4.60
CA ALA A 87 23.14 26.70 -5.79
C ALA A 87 23.34 25.71 -6.97
N VAL A 88 23.91 24.53 -6.71
CA VAL A 88 24.00 23.46 -7.73
C VAL A 88 22.62 23.04 -8.24
N LYS A 89 21.64 22.86 -7.34
CA LYS A 89 20.25 22.48 -7.68
C LYS A 89 19.64 23.54 -8.59
N ARG A 90 19.77 24.81 -8.21
CA ARG A 90 19.25 25.95 -8.99
C ARG A 90 19.89 26.00 -10.38
N PHE A 91 21.21 25.78 -10.48
CA PHE A 91 21.90 25.69 -11.77
C PHE A 91 21.37 24.55 -12.64
N MET A 92 21.23 23.34 -12.07
CA MET A 92 20.74 22.16 -12.79
C MET A 92 19.29 22.34 -13.26
N LEU A 93 18.41 22.88 -12.41
CA LEU A 93 17.01 23.14 -12.74
C LEU A 93 16.87 24.19 -13.85
N LEU A 94 17.61 25.30 -13.77
CA LEU A 94 17.59 26.34 -14.81
C LEU A 94 18.17 25.83 -16.14
N SER A 95 19.25 25.05 -16.08
CA SER A 95 19.84 24.42 -17.26
C SER A 95 18.84 23.48 -17.93
N TYR A 96 18.15 22.65 -17.14
CA TYR A 96 17.09 21.77 -17.64
C TYR A 96 15.92 22.56 -18.24
N GLN A 97 15.42 23.59 -17.55
CA GLN A 97 14.32 24.43 -18.06
C GLN A 97 14.67 25.06 -19.40
N LYS A 98 15.91 25.55 -19.57
CA LYS A 98 16.37 26.10 -20.85
C LYS A 98 16.47 25.06 -21.96
N ILE A 99 17.02 23.89 -21.65
CA ILE A 99 17.07 22.77 -22.61
C ILE A 99 15.64 22.37 -23.01
N ALA A 100 14.72 22.29 -22.05
CA ALA A 100 13.33 21.92 -22.27
C ALA A 100 12.59 22.92 -23.16
N THR A 101 12.78 24.23 -22.95
CA THR A 101 12.13 25.27 -23.75
C THR A 101 12.71 25.42 -25.15
N GLN A 102 14.01 25.13 -25.32
CA GLN A 102 14.69 25.15 -26.62
C GLN A 102 14.57 23.83 -27.39
N LEU A 103 14.12 22.74 -26.74
CA LEU A 103 13.99 21.42 -27.37
C LEU A 103 13.09 21.42 -28.61
N PRO A 104 11.90 22.05 -28.61
CA PRO A 104 11.01 22.05 -29.77
C PRO A 104 11.59 22.78 -30.98
N SER A 105 12.44 23.79 -30.77
CA SER A 105 13.06 24.57 -31.85
C SER A 105 14.31 23.91 -32.43
N LEU A 106 14.95 22.99 -31.69
CA LEU A 106 16.24 22.40 -32.04
C LEU A 106 16.15 21.15 -32.94
N LYS A 107 14.96 20.68 -33.37
CA LYS A 107 14.75 19.45 -34.17
C LYS A 107 15.60 18.26 -33.65
N LEU A 108 15.75 18.17 -32.32
CA LEU A 108 16.61 17.21 -31.62
C LEU A 108 15.98 15.81 -31.52
N GLU A 109 14.76 15.63 -32.04
CA GLU A 109 14.02 14.37 -32.15
C GLU A 109 14.84 13.23 -32.79
N LYS A 110 15.89 13.56 -33.56
CA LYS A 110 16.82 12.59 -34.17
C LYS A 110 18.01 12.17 -33.29
N LYS A 111 18.25 12.81 -32.13
CA LYS A 111 19.44 12.56 -31.28
C LYS A 111 19.13 12.17 -29.83
N ILE A 112 17.98 12.55 -29.28
CA ILE A 112 17.55 12.18 -27.92
C ILE A 112 16.08 11.77 -27.99
N SER A 113 15.75 10.57 -27.50
CA SER A 113 14.36 10.10 -27.50
C SER A 113 13.52 10.85 -26.46
N GLU A 114 12.20 10.95 -26.68
CA GLU A 114 11.27 11.51 -25.70
C GLU A 114 11.33 10.76 -24.36
N THR A 115 11.58 9.45 -24.41
CA THR A 115 11.79 8.58 -23.23
C THR A 115 13.02 8.97 -22.42
N ASP A 116 14.14 9.28 -23.08
CA ASP A 116 15.37 9.74 -22.41
C ASP A 116 15.17 11.10 -21.77
N PHE A 117 14.44 11.99 -22.44
CA PHE A 117 14.11 13.30 -21.90
C PHE A 117 13.20 13.19 -20.67
N MET A 118 12.17 12.35 -20.72
CA MET A 118 11.30 12.08 -19.57
C MET A 118 12.08 11.48 -18.39
N LEU A 119 12.99 10.54 -18.66
CA LEU A 119 13.85 9.95 -17.64
C LEU A 119 14.76 10.99 -16.99
N LEU A 120 15.41 11.83 -17.79
CA LEU A 120 16.26 12.92 -17.29
C LEU A 120 15.44 13.92 -16.45
N SER A 121 14.27 14.31 -16.95
CA SER A 121 13.33 15.20 -16.27
C SER A 121 12.95 14.68 -14.89
N ARG A 122 12.52 13.40 -14.81
CA ARG A 122 12.11 12.77 -13.55
C ARG A 122 13.29 12.61 -12.59
N LYS A 123 14.50 12.26 -13.07
CA LYS A 123 15.72 12.25 -12.23
C LYS A 123 16.05 13.62 -11.65
N ILE A 124 15.99 14.68 -12.45
CA ILE A 124 16.25 16.03 -11.97
C ILE A 124 15.18 16.45 -10.95
N LYS A 125 13.90 16.22 -11.26
CA LYS A 125 12.80 16.56 -10.34
C LYS A 125 12.94 15.83 -9.01
N THR A 126 13.22 14.54 -9.02
CA THR A 126 13.31 13.70 -7.81
C THR A 126 14.48 14.09 -6.91
N HIS A 127 15.61 14.52 -7.47
CA HIS A 127 16.73 15.02 -6.67
C HIS A 127 16.52 16.44 -6.10
N PHE A 128 15.71 17.28 -6.74
CA PHE A 128 15.68 18.71 -6.43
C PHE A 128 14.34 19.28 -5.96
N ALA A 129 13.22 18.60 -6.20
CA ALA A 129 11.91 19.06 -5.74
C ALA A 129 11.85 18.97 -4.21
N ARG A 130 11.47 20.09 -3.58
CA ARG A 130 11.09 20.14 -2.16
C ARG A 130 9.61 19.82 -2.07
N GLU A 131 9.29 18.78 -1.32
CA GLU A 131 7.91 18.34 -1.10
C GLU A 131 7.68 18.20 0.39
N GLN A 132 6.41 18.33 0.79
CA GLN A 132 6.02 18.06 2.17
C GLN A 132 6.40 16.61 2.52
N ASP A 133 6.85 16.39 3.75
CA ASP A 133 7.24 15.08 4.30
C ASP A 133 8.47 14.41 3.63
N LYS A 134 9.01 14.99 2.56
CA LYS A 134 10.23 14.51 1.93
C LYS A 134 11.43 14.72 2.84
N ILE A 135 12.27 13.69 2.91
CA ILE A 135 13.58 13.74 3.57
C ILE A 135 14.58 14.23 2.54
N ASP A 136 15.28 15.32 2.88
CA ASP A 136 16.33 15.86 2.03
C ASP A 136 17.48 14.86 1.93
N ASN A 137 17.87 14.52 0.70
CA ASN A 137 19.08 13.75 0.46
C ASN A 137 20.30 14.65 0.76
N PHE A 138 21.17 14.17 1.64
CA PHE A 138 22.52 14.66 1.86
C PHE A 138 23.39 14.14 0.74
N ILE A 139 23.52 14.97 -0.30
CA ILE A 139 24.39 14.64 -1.42
C ILE A 139 25.81 15.09 -1.01
N THR A 140 26.79 14.21 -1.05
CA THR A 140 28.20 14.55 -0.91
C THR A 140 28.93 14.13 -2.19
N PHE A 141 30.00 14.85 -2.56
CA PHE A 141 30.78 14.54 -3.77
C PHE A 141 31.62 13.25 -3.66
N LYS A 142 31.77 12.74 -2.43
CA LYS A 142 32.41 11.47 -2.06
C LYS A 142 31.38 10.64 -1.28
N ASP A 143 31.53 9.33 -1.18
CA ASP A 143 30.72 8.52 -0.25
C ASP A 143 30.75 9.21 1.12
N THR A 144 29.59 9.60 1.68
CA THR A 144 29.54 10.24 3.01
C THR A 144 30.20 9.27 3.99
N PRO A 145 31.40 9.56 4.52
CA PRO A 145 31.98 8.67 5.50
C PRO A 145 31.08 8.77 6.74
N SER A 146 30.59 7.64 7.23
CA SER A 146 29.82 7.61 8.46
C SER A 146 30.66 8.15 9.60
N GLU A 147 30.04 8.91 10.49
CA GLU A 147 30.77 9.61 11.56
C GLU A 147 30.96 8.68 12.76
N ALA A 148 32.16 8.64 13.33
CA ALA A 148 32.49 7.70 14.41
C ALA A 148 31.73 8.01 15.72
N ILE A 149 31.53 9.30 16.03
CA ILE A 149 30.83 9.75 17.24
C ILE A 149 29.88 10.88 16.88
N LEU A 150 28.60 10.64 17.09
CA LEU A 150 27.51 11.57 16.84
C LEU A 150 26.85 11.98 18.14
N TYR A 151 26.55 13.27 18.28
CA TYR A 151 25.88 13.83 19.43
C TYR A 151 24.53 14.41 19.03
N ILE A 152 23.49 14.09 19.81
CA ILE A 152 22.14 14.61 19.63
C ILE A 152 21.75 15.33 20.92
N GLU A 153 21.38 16.60 20.81
CA GLU A 153 20.91 17.39 21.95
C GLU A 153 19.63 18.17 21.59
N PRO A 154 18.73 18.37 22.56
CA PRO A 154 17.60 19.27 22.39
C PRO A 154 18.09 20.72 22.44
N VAL A 155 17.63 21.53 21.50
CA VAL A 155 17.82 22.98 21.48
C VAL A 155 16.52 23.62 21.93
N SER A 156 16.53 24.23 23.11
CA SER A 156 15.36 24.94 23.63
C SER A 156 15.32 26.36 23.06
N GLN A 157 14.30 26.66 22.27
CA GLN A 157 13.85 28.02 22.01
C GLN A 157 12.56 28.28 22.81
N GLY A 158 12.66 28.36 24.15
CA GLY A 158 11.53 28.60 25.05
C GLY A 158 10.98 27.37 25.77
N ILE A 159 9.79 27.50 26.37
CA ILE A 159 9.19 26.51 27.29
C ILE A 159 8.55 25.32 26.55
N HIS A 160 8.19 25.49 25.26
CA HIS A 160 7.39 24.51 24.52
C HIS A 160 7.98 24.04 23.18
N GLU A 161 8.94 24.76 22.57
CA GLU A 161 9.55 24.36 21.31
C GLU A 161 10.94 23.77 21.53
N VAL A 162 11.03 22.45 21.36
CA VAL A 162 12.28 21.70 21.43
C VAL A 162 12.64 21.26 20.01
N GLU A 163 13.64 21.93 19.42
CA GLU A 163 14.31 21.41 18.22
C GLU A 163 15.39 20.41 18.64
N TRP A 164 15.82 19.56 17.71
CA TRP A 164 16.86 18.56 17.93
C TRP A 164 18.04 18.87 17.02
N ARG A 165 19.22 19.00 17.62
CA ARG A 165 20.48 19.28 16.94
C ARG A 165 21.34 18.03 16.91
N LEU A 166 21.70 17.59 15.71
CA LEU A 166 22.78 16.64 15.45
C LEU A 166 24.08 17.41 15.25
N PHE A 167 25.14 17.00 15.93
CA PHE A 167 26.46 17.60 15.79
C PHE A 167 27.58 16.60 16.04
N LYS A 168 28.77 16.92 15.52
CA LYS A 168 30.02 16.20 15.81
C LYS A 168 31.00 17.09 16.57
N ARG A 169 31.95 16.46 17.27
CA ARG A 169 33.02 17.15 17.99
C ARG A 169 34.36 16.78 17.38
N ASN A 170 35.07 17.78 16.86
CA ASN A 170 36.44 17.63 16.37
C ASN A 170 37.42 18.15 17.42
N LYS A 171 38.56 17.48 17.58
CA LYS A 171 39.67 17.99 18.40
C LYS A 171 40.41 19.06 17.59
N SER A 172 40.42 20.30 18.10
CA SER A 172 41.28 21.34 17.56
C SER A 172 42.74 21.11 17.96
N GLU A 173 43.70 21.63 17.20
CA GLU A 173 45.13 21.71 17.56
C GLU A 173 45.38 22.38 18.93
N LYS A 174 44.41 23.16 19.43
CA LYS A 174 44.45 23.85 20.73
C LYS A 174 43.73 23.10 21.87
N ASP A 175 43.51 21.79 21.73
CA ASP A 175 42.83 20.94 22.72
C ASP A 175 41.40 21.40 23.12
N THR A 176 40.83 22.30 22.31
CA THR A 176 39.45 22.79 22.46
C THR A 176 38.55 22.01 21.52
N PHE A 177 37.43 21.48 22.00
CA PHE A 177 36.47 20.78 21.15
C PHE A 177 35.69 21.78 20.30
N LEU A 178 35.83 21.69 18.98
CA LEU A 178 34.99 22.42 18.02
C LEU A 178 33.75 21.56 17.74
N SER A 179 32.56 22.10 18.03
CA SER A 179 31.29 21.46 17.70
C SER A 179 30.79 21.92 16.34
N THR A 180 30.67 20.99 15.38
CA THR A 180 30.11 21.27 14.05
C THR A 180 28.69 20.74 13.99
N THR A 181 27.72 21.64 13.79
CA THR A 181 26.31 21.26 13.61
C THR A 181 26.14 20.57 12.26
N LEU A 182 25.57 19.36 12.29
CA LEU A 182 25.26 18.56 11.12
C LEU A 182 23.80 18.69 10.67
N ARG A 183 22.83 18.88 11.56
CA ARG A 183 21.43 19.15 11.18
C ARG A 183 20.66 19.63 12.40
N VAL A 184 19.63 20.46 12.17
CA VAL A 184 18.61 20.78 13.16
C VAL A 184 17.25 20.41 12.60
N GLU A 185 16.41 19.76 13.39
CA GLU A 185 15.06 19.32 13.02
C GLU A 185 14.08 19.52 14.17
N LYS A 186 12.81 19.77 13.86
CA LYS A 186 11.76 19.93 14.88
C LYS A 186 11.38 18.62 15.57
N SER A 187 11.61 17.49 14.91
CA SER A 187 11.27 16.15 15.40
C SER A 187 12.52 15.29 15.50
N LEU A 188 12.75 14.71 16.68
CA LEU A 188 13.82 13.73 16.88
C LEU A 188 13.71 12.58 15.87
N LEU A 189 12.49 12.06 15.65
CA LEU A 189 12.30 10.96 14.72
C LEU A 189 12.68 11.34 13.29
N ARG A 190 12.30 12.55 12.84
CA ARG A 190 12.69 13.05 11.51
C ARG A 190 14.21 13.18 11.39
N LEU A 191 14.89 13.64 12.43
CA LEU A 191 16.35 13.72 12.50
C LEU A 191 16.99 12.33 12.35
N LEU A 192 16.49 11.35 13.10
CA LEU A 192 16.98 9.96 13.05
C LEU A 192 16.76 9.33 11.68
N MET A 193 15.58 9.51 11.07
CA MET A 193 15.33 8.97 9.73
C MET A 193 16.20 9.65 8.68
N TRP A 194 16.46 10.96 8.82
CA TRP A 194 17.40 11.68 7.96
C TRP A 194 18.82 11.11 8.10
N MET A 195 19.27 10.80 9.32
CA MET A 195 20.58 10.18 9.55
C MET A 195 20.71 8.80 8.88
N ALA A 196 19.67 7.95 9.03
CA ALA A 196 19.65 6.61 8.47
C ALA A 196 19.62 6.61 6.93
N VAL A 197 18.73 7.40 6.33
CA VAL A 197 18.58 7.50 4.87
C VAL A 197 19.84 8.04 4.19
N ASN A 198 20.58 8.92 4.86
CA ASN A 198 21.75 9.60 4.30
C ASN A 198 23.10 8.96 4.65
N GLY A 199 23.11 7.80 5.32
CA GLY A 199 24.34 7.09 5.67
C GLY A 199 25.24 7.82 6.69
N VAL A 200 24.72 8.84 7.37
CA VAL A 200 25.46 9.57 8.42
C VAL A 200 25.76 8.67 9.61
N TYR A 201 24.83 7.74 9.88
CA TYR A 201 24.95 6.71 10.89
C TYR A 201 25.22 5.35 10.25
N ASP A 202 26.29 4.68 10.72
CA ASP A 202 26.57 3.28 10.41
C ASP A 202 26.45 2.40 11.67
N PRO A 203 25.65 1.32 11.66
CA PRO A 203 25.45 0.45 12.82
C PRO A 203 26.71 -0.19 13.41
N VAL A 204 27.77 -0.34 12.60
CA VAL A 204 29.02 -1.01 13.01
C VAL A 204 30.06 0.01 13.48
N PHE A 205 30.13 1.17 12.83
CA PHE A 205 31.18 2.17 13.05
C PHE A 205 30.75 3.33 13.96
N SER A 206 29.50 3.79 13.86
CA SER A 206 29.04 5.00 14.53
C SER A 206 28.57 4.75 15.96
N ARG A 207 28.95 5.64 16.89
CA ARG A 207 28.41 5.70 18.26
C ARG A 207 27.54 6.94 18.43
N ILE A 208 26.37 6.76 19.05
CA ILE A 208 25.42 7.85 19.30
C ILE A 208 25.38 8.20 20.78
N ASN A 209 25.55 9.48 21.08
CA ASN A 209 25.32 10.05 22.40
C ASN A 209 24.12 10.99 22.33
N ILE A 210 23.00 10.59 22.93
CA ILE A 210 21.78 11.39 22.98
C ILE A 210 21.56 11.96 24.37
N GLN A 211 21.30 13.26 24.44
CA GLN A 211 20.89 13.93 25.68
C GLN A 211 19.37 13.95 25.78
N SER A 212 18.85 13.61 26.96
CA SER A 212 17.44 13.84 27.28
C SER A 212 17.26 15.30 27.69
N GLY A 213 16.33 16.01 27.06
CA GLY A 213 15.90 17.33 27.49
C GLY A 213 14.78 17.23 28.52
N TYR A 214 13.73 18.02 28.33
CA TYR A 214 12.49 17.89 29.11
C TYR A 214 11.74 16.57 28.85
N THR A 215 11.89 16.01 27.65
CA THR A 215 11.34 14.70 27.31
C THR A 215 12.42 13.64 27.51
N ARG A 216 12.12 12.60 28.30
CA ARG A 216 12.98 11.43 28.43
C ARG A 216 13.13 10.77 27.06
N VAL A 217 14.35 10.47 26.67
CA VAL A 217 14.66 9.69 25.47
C VAL A 217 15.38 8.42 25.87
N ASN A 218 14.90 7.27 25.41
CA ASN A 218 15.56 6.00 25.62
C ASN A 218 16.64 5.78 24.54
N PRO A 219 17.96 5.83 24.88
CA PRO A 219 19.02 5.70 23.88
C PRO A 219 19.01 4.34 23.18
N THR A 220 18.66 3.26 23.90
CA THR A 220 18.61 1.91 23.35
C THR A 220 17.55 1.79 22.26
N ALA A 221 16.34 2.33 22.51
CA ALA A 221 15.26 2.34 21.51
C ALA A 221 15.62 3.16 20.26
N VAL A 222 16.35 4.27 20.45
CA VAL A 222 16.87 5.09 19.34
C VAL A 222 17.86 4.29 18.49
N THR A 223 18.84 3.65 19.11
CA THR A 223 19.84 2.84 18.41
C THR A 223 19.20 1.64 17.71
N GLU A 224 18.25 0.96 18.35
CA GLU A 224 17.54 -0.17 17.75
C GLU A 224 16.77 0.24 16.49
N LEU A 225 15.98 1.32 16.58
CA LEU A 225 15.25 1.86 15.43
C LEU A 225 16.19 2.23 14.28
N LEU A 226 17.28 2.95 14.59
CA LEU A 226 18.27 3.33 13.58
C LEU A 226 18.91 2.11 12.93
N ASN A 227 19.28 1.08 13.70
CA ASN A 227 19.85 -0.15 13.16
C ASN A 227 18.87 -0.84 12.20
N GLN A 228 17.59 -0.96 12.58
CA GLN A 228 16.56 -1.58 11.75
C GLN A 228 16.32 -0.80 10.45
N VAL A 229 16.19 0.52 10.53
CA VAL A 229 15.95 1.38 9.36
C VAL A 229 17.18 1.44 8.46
N THR A 230 18.38 1.62 8.99
CA THR A 230 19.61 1.65 8.18
C THR A 230 19.83 0.31 7.48
N ALA A 231 19.62 -0.82 8.15
CA ALA A 231 19.71 -2.14 7.51
C ALA A 231 18.70 -2.31 6.37
N LEU A 232 17.46 -1.83 6.58
CA LEU A 232 16.42 -1.89 5.55
C LEU A 232 16.72 -0.98 4.36
N PHE A 233 17.34 0.19 4.57
CA PHE A 233 17.63 1.20 3.54
C PHE A 233 18.99 1.03 2.85
N ALA A 234 19.90 0.23 3.42
CA ALA A 234 21.19 -0.12 2.82
C ALA A 234 21.15 -1.42 2.00
N GLY A 235 20.02 -2.14 1.97
CA GLY A 235 19.92 -3.44 1.31
C GLY A 235 20.06 -3.40 -0.22
N ASP A 236 20.70 -4.43 -0.80
CA ASP A 236 20.99 -4.56 -2.25
C ASP A 236 19.76 -4.43 -3.17
N GLY A 237 18.56 -4.69 -2.64
CA GLY A 237 17.30 -4.66 -3.39
C GLY A 237 16.74 -3.27 -3.70
N ILE A 238 17.44 -2.19 -3.31
CA ILE A 238 16.95 -0.80 -3.40
C ILE A 238 17.48 -0.07 -4.65
N ARG A 239 18.32 -0.75 -5.43
CA ARG A 239 18.91 -0.17 -6.64
C ARG A 239 17.84 0.29 -7.63
N ILE A 240 17.79 1.60 -7.85
CA ILE A 240 16.87 2.22 -8.80
C ILE A 240 17.27 1.83 -10.23
N ARG A 241 16.29 1.36 -11.00
CA ARG A 241 16.44 1.02 -12.41
C ARG A 241 15.87 2.13 -13.28
N ASN A 242 16.49 2.40 -14.42
CA ASN A 242 16.00 3.41 -15.38
C ASN A 242 14.53 3.20 -15.78
N LYS A 243 14.08 1.93 -15.91
CA LYS A 243 12.68 1.60 -16.22
C LYS A 243 11.67 2.13 -15.20
N TYR A 244 12.04 2.27 -13.92
CA TYR A 244 11.13 2.74 -12.88
C TYR A 244 10.74 4.20 -13.08
N PHE A 245 11.63 5.01 -13.65
CA PHE A 245 11.33 6.39 -14.01
C PHE A 245 10.35 6.49 -15.17
N LEU A 246 9.96 5.41 -15.84
CA LEU A 246 8.97 5.45 -16.92
C LEU A 246 7.54 5.23 -16.41
N GLU A 247 7.40 4.59 -15.25
CA GLU A 247 6.12 4.29 -14.60
C GLU A 247 5.84 5.28 -13.43
N PRO A 248 4.60 5.35 -12.91
CA PRO A 248 4.31 6.05 -11.67
C PRO A 248 5.16 5.54 -10.50
N ALA A 249 5.53 6.43 -9.58
CA ALA A 249 6.34 6.08 -8.42
C ALA A 249 5.61 5.06 -7.51
N PHE A 250 6.35 4.08 -7.00
CA PHE A 250 5.87 3.07 -6.04
C PHE A 250 6.92 2.85 -4.93
N GLY A 251 6.51 2.41 -3.74
CA GLY A 251 7.40 2.13 -2.62
C GLY A 251 8.32 0.94 -2.84
N LEU A 252 9.63 1.15 -2.69
CA LEU A 252 10.66 0.11 -2.73
C LEU A 252 10.92 -0.54 -1.37
N VAL A 253 10.90 0.26 -0.30
CA VAL A 253 11.01 -0.19 1.10
C VAL A 253 10.15 0.69 2.00
N ASN A 254 9.68 0.13 3.11
CA ASN A 254 8.76 0.78 4.05
C ASN A 254 9.16 0.52 5.50
N ALA A 255 9.08 1.52 6.36
CA ALA A 255 9.16 1.37 7.81
C ALA A 255 7.94 2.03 8.45
N VAL A 256 7.19 1.26 9.23
CA VAL A 256 6.03 1.71 10.01
C VAL A 256 6.44 1.78 11.47
N ILE A 257 6.50 2.98 12.02
CA ILE A 257 7.06 3.26 13.35
C ILE A 257 5.90 3.70 14.25
N LEU A 258 5.56 2.86 15.22
CA LEU A 258 4.45 3.07 16.14
C LEU A 258 4.96 3.67 17.44
N ASN A 259 4.29 4.69 17.98
CA ASN A 259 4.52 5.23 19.34
C ASN A 259 6.00 5.47 19.70
N PHE A 260 6.78 6.03 18.77
CA PHE A 260 8.19 6.34 19.01
C PHE A 260 8.36 7.25 20.24
N ASN A 261 9.27 6.89 21.13
CA ASN A 261 9.57 7.58 22.38
C ASN A 261 8.35 7.76 23.32
N ARG A 262 7.32 6.90 23.21
CA ARG A 262 6.18 6.85 24.13
C ARG A 262 6.17 5.52 24.88
N GLU A 263 6.88 5.50 26.01
CA GLU A 263 6.92 4.34 26.91
C GLU A 263 5.51 4.06 27.47
N ASN A 264 5.13 2.79 27.57
CA ASN A 264 3.88 2.32 28.20
C ASN A 264 2.55 2.76 27.58
N ALA A 265 2.51 3.36 26.38
CA ALA A 265 1.25 3.72 25.71
C ALA A 265 0.33 2.49 25.54
N GLU A 266 -0.91 2.56 26.04
CA GLU A 266 -1.92 1.49 25.94
C GLU A 266 -2.58 1.41 24.57
N THR A 267 -2.56 2.52 23.83
CA THR A 267 -3.15 2.67 22.50
C THR A 267 -2.15 3.27 21.54
N ILE A 268 -2.41 3.13 20.24
CA ILE A 268 -1.59 3.76 19.21
C ILE A 268 -1.98 5.23 19.12
N GLN A 269 -1.03 6.11 19.43
CA GLN A 269 -1.22 7.55 19.45
C GLN A 269 -0.52 8.23 18.27
N THR A 270 0.61 7.68 17.84
CA THR A 270 1.37 8.19 16.68
C THR A 270 1.81 7.04 15.80
N VAL A 271 1.61 7.18 14.50
CA VAL A 271 2.11 6.26 13.47
C VAL A 271 2.95 7.07 12.50
N HIS A 272 4.19 6.66 12.27
CA HIS A 272 5.02 7.26 11.24
C HIS A 272 5.28 6.24 10.15
N HIS A 273 5.13 6.66 8.89
CA HIS A 273 5.41 5.84 7.73
C HIS A 273 6.59 6.45 6.98
N LEU A 274 7.75 5.82 7.11
CA LEU A 274 8.92 6.10 6.30
C LEU A 274 8.88 5.19 5.06
N TYR A 275 9.04 5.73 3.87
CA TYR A 275 9.15 4.92 2.66
C TYR A 275 10.12 5.52 1.65
N TYR A 276 10.77 4.63 0.89
CA TYR A 276 11.64 4.98 -0.23
C TYR A 276 10.96 4.63 -1.55
N THR A 277 10.94 5.54 -2.52
CA THR A 277 10.22 5.33 -3.79
C THR A 277 11.12 4.75 -4.88
N SER A 278 10.49 4.20 -5.91
CA SER A 278 11.13 3.69 -7.12
C SER A 278 11.81 4.78 -7.95
N TRP A 279 11.59 6.04 -7.58
CA TRP A 279 12.24 7.21 -8.16
C TRP A 279 13.41 7.73 -7.32
N GLY A 280 13.68 7.14 -6.16
CA GLY A 280 14.82 7.46 -5.31
C GLY A 280 14.59 8.50 -4.23
N GLU A 281 13.32 8.68 -3.82
CA GLU A 281 12.93 9.69 -2.85
C GLU A 281 12.52 9.03 -1.53
N SER A 282 12.95 9.61 -0.41
CA SER A 282 12.55 9.19 0.93
C SER A 282 11.52 10.15 1.50
N TYR A 283 10.46 9.62 2.12
CA TYR A 283 9.42 10.40 2.77
C TYR A 283 9.12 9.84 4.15
N ILE A 284 8.86 10.71 5.13
CA ILE A 284 8.34 10.35 6.45
C ILE A 284 7.04 11.10 6.72
N LYS A 285 5.93 10.36 6.78
CA LYS A 285 4.62 10.91 7.11
C LYS A 285 4.24 10.57 8.54
N GLU A 286 3.66 11.54 9.24
CA GLU A 286 3.10 11.36 10.58
C GLU A 286 1.57 11.29 10.52
N TYR A 287 1.02 10.34 11.26
CA TYR A 287 -0.41 10.11 11.37
C TYR A 287 -0.80 10.00 12.85
N SER A 288 -1.92 10.65 13.21
CA SER A 288 -2.46 10.65 14.57
C SER A 288 -3.54 9.58 14.82
N SER A 289 -3.86 8.76 13.80
CA SER A 289 -4.97 7.80 13.86
C SER A 289 -4.51 6.40 13.47
N GLU A 290 -5.01 5.41 14.21
CA GLU A 290 -4.82 3.98 13.90
C GLU A 290 -5.52 3.57 12.60
N GLU A 291 -6.54 4.32 12.16
CA GLU A 291 -7.20 4.08 10.86
C GLU A 291 -6.24 4.23 9.67
N GLU A 292 -5.20 5.05 9.82
CA GLU A 292 -4.21 5.27 8.77
C GLU A 292 -3.33 4.03 8.59
N ILE A 293 -3.22 3.15 9.59
CA ILE A 293 -2.51 1.87 9.45
C ILE A 293 -3.15 1.00 8.37
N ALA A 294 -4.49 1.01 8.26
CA ALA A 294 -5.20 0.30 7.19
C ALA A 294 -4.81 0.82 5.80
N ARG A 295 -4.63 2.14 5.67
CA ARG A 295 -4.22 2.77 4.41
C ARG A 295 -2.76 2.46 4.08
N ILE A 296 -1.88 2.53 5.09
CA ILE A 296 -0.47 2.15 4.96
C ILE A 296 -0.36 0.69 4.55
N LEU A 297 -1.10 -0.23 5.19
CA LEU A 297 -1.15 -1.64 4.82
C LEU A 297 -1.53 -1.82 3.34
N GLY A 298 -2.60 -1.15 2.90
CA GLY A 298 -3.04 -1.19 1.51
C GLY A 298 -1.97 -0.69 0.53
N LEU A 299 -1.26 0.38 0.87
CA LEU A 299 -0.17 0.93 0.06
C LEU A 299 1.05 0.01 0.00
N VAL A 300 1.47 -0.53 1.16
CA VAL A 300 2.60 -1.47 1.27
C VAL A 300 2.33 -2.74 0.44
N VAL A 301 1.15 -3.34 0.56
CA VAL A 301 0.82 -4.52 -0.23
C VAL A 301 0.68 -4.18 -1.72
N ARG A 302 0.09 -3.03 -2.05
CA ARG A 302 -0.03 -2.59 -3.44
C ARG A 302 1.33 -2.43 -4.12
N ASP A 303 2.24 -1.71 -3.48
CA ASP A 303 3.54 -1.43 -4.07
C ASP A 303 4.46 -2.67 -4.05
N GLY A 304 4.22 -3.59 -3.11
CA GLY A 304 4.91 -4.87 -3.01
C GLY A 304 4.83 -5.75 -4.26
N ILE A 305 3.75 -5.66 -5.04
CA ILE A 305 3.54 -6.48 -6.25
C ILE A 305 4.58 -6.22 -7.35
N HIS A 306 5.19 -5.03 -7.36
CA HIS A 306 6.18 -4.65 -8.38
C HIS A 306 7.50 -5.41 -8.23
N GLN A 307 7.85 -5.80 -7.00
CA GLN A 307 9.13 -6.45 -6.72
C GLN A 307 9.00 -7.87 -6.18
N LYS A 308 7.88 -8.23 -5.55
CA LYS A 308 7.65 -9.54 -4.91
C LYS A 308 8.84 -9.99 -4.04
N ARG A 309 9.41 -9.07 -3.25
CA ARG A 309 10.54 -9.35 -2.35
C ARG A 309 10.03 -10.04 -1.09
N ASN A 310 10.94 -10.68 -0.36
CA ASN A 310 10.62 -11.15 0.99
C ASN A 310 10.15 -9.95 1.85
N PHE A 311 9.08 -10.16 2.62
CA PHE A 311 8.47 -9.12 3.45
C PHE A 311 9.47 -8.44 4.39
N ASP A 312 10.33 -9.20 5.06
CA ASP A 312 11.26 -8.66 6.07
C ASP A 312 12.37 -7.80 5.44
N ALA A 313 12.62 -7.95 4.13
CA ALA A 313 13.53 -7.10 3.36
C ALA A 313 12.82 -5.91 2.67
N TYR A 314 11.49 -5.83 2.78
CA TYR A 314 10.64 -4.85 2.12
C TYR A 314 9.95 -3.90 3.10
N CYS A 315 9.47 -4.41 4.24
CA CYS A 315 8.72 -3.67 5.22
C CYS A 315 9.15 -4.06 6.64
N VAL A 316 9.41 -3.05 7.48
CA VAL A 316 9.60 -3.25 8.93
C VAL A 316 8.49 -2.54 9.69
N VAL A 317 7.94 -3.20 10.72
CA VAL A 317 7.00 -2.59 11.66
C VAL A 317 7.71 -2.48 13.01
N HIS A 318 8.16 -1.27 13.34
CA HIS A 318 8.86 -0.95 14.58
C HIS A 318 7.88 -0.44 15.63
N ALA A 319 8.02 -0.92 16.87
CA ALA A 319 7.20 -0.50 18.00
C ALA A 319 8.02 -0.52 19.29
N PRO A 320 7.69 0.33 20.29
CA PRO A 320 8.41 0.41 21.55
C PRO A 320 8.29 -0.90 22.36
N GLU A 321 9.39 -1.33 22.96
CA GLU A 321 9.39 -2.34 24.03
C GLU A 321 8.89 -1.73 25.37
N PRO A 322 8.24 -2.52 26.25
CA PRO A 322 7.94 -3.95 26.13
C PRO A 322 6.80 -4.22 25.13
N PHE A 323 6.98 -5.27 24.30
CA PHE A 323 6.04 -5.68 23.25
C PHE A 323 4.63 -5.94 23.80
N LYS A 324 3.77 -4.92 23.74
CA LYS A 324 2.33 -5.14 23.95
C LYS A 324 1.79 -6.02 22.82
N LYS A 325 0.88 -6.95 23.15
CA LYS A 325 0.19 -7.86 22.22
C LYS A 325 -0.31 -7.15 20.95
N LEU A 326 -0.76 -5.89 21.10
CA LEU A 326 -1.22 -5.02 20.02
C LEU A 326 -0.20 -4.82 18.89
N TYR A 327 1.07 -4.54 19.22
CA TYR A 327 2.08 -4.24 18.19
C TYR A 327 2.49 -5.49 17.41
N LYS A 328 2.61 -6.63 18.11
CA LYS A 328 2.86 -7.92 17.47
C LYS A 328 1.72 -8.28 16.51
N ARG A 329 0.46 -8.03 16.89
CA ARG A 329 -0.71 -8.24 16.02
C ARG A 329 -0.59 -7.44 14.71
N ILE A 330 -0.19 -6.18 14.77
CA ILE A 330 -0.04 -5.34 13.56
C ILE A 330 1.08 -5.85 12.66
N SER A 331 2.24 -6.19 13.23
CA SER A 331 3.36 -6.75 12.46
C SER A 331 2.96 -8.06 11.76
N THR A 332 2.33 -9.00 12.48
CA THR A 332 1.83 -10.24 11.90
C THR A 332 0.79 -9.98 10.81
N MET A 333 -0.15 -9.05 11.04
CA MET A 333 -1.17 -8.70 10.05
C MET A 333 -0.54 -8.20 8.74
N PHE A 334 0.49 -7.34 8.78
CA PHE A 334 1.19 -6.89 7.58
C PHE A 334 1.85 -8.06 6.85
N LYS A 335 2.50 -8.95 7.58
CA LYS A 335 3.20 -10.11 7.02
C LYS A 335 2.23 -11.10 6.37
N GLU A 336 1.12 -11.42 7.03
CA GLU A 336 0.07 -12.31 6.53
C GLU A 336 -0.62 -11.72 5.29
N ALA A 337 -0.96 -10.43 5.32
CA ALA A 337 -1.55 -9.75 4.17
C ALA A 337 -0.60 -9.75 2.97
N TYR A 338 0.68 -9.46 3.18
CA TYR A 338 1.69 -9.46 2.13
C TYR A 338 1.88 -10.86 1.55
N SER A 339 2.14 -11.87 2.40
CA SER A 339 2.36 -13.25 1.94
C SER A 339 1.14 -13.76 1.16
N PHE A 340 -0.07 -13.63 1.71
CA PHE A 340 -1.27 -14.12 1.04
C PHE A 340 -1.53 -13.44 -0.32
N ILE A 341 -1.40 -12.11 -0.38
CA ILE A 341 -1.69 -11.36 -1.60
C ILE A 341 -0.57 -11.47 -2.63
N ILE A 342 0.70 -11.44 -2.23
CA ILE A 342 1.83 -11.37 -3.17
C ILE A 342 2.29 -12.77 -3.59
N GLU A 343 2.35 -13.71 -2.65
CA GLU A 343 2.79 -15.10 -2.89
C GLU A 343 1.65 -16.01 -3.33
N GLY A 344 0.40 -15.51 -3.31
CA GLY A 344 -0.77 -16.21 -3.81
C GLY A 344 -0.66 -16.64 -5.28
N ALA A 345 -1.36 -17.71 -5.64
CA ALA A 345 -1.32 -18.33 -6.97
C ALA A 345 -1.65 -17.34 -8.10
N GLU A 346 -0.85 -17.35 -9.17
CA GLU A 346 -1.12 -16.53 -10.36
C GLU A 346 -2.35 -17.06 -11.11
N GLY A 347 -3.13 -16.17 -11.73
CA GLY A 347 -4.40 -16.51 -12.40
C GLY A 347 -5.61 -16.66 -11.47
N THR A 348 -5.40 -16.61 -10.15
CA THR A 348 -6.45 -16.56 -9.13
C THR A 348 -6.43 -15.21 -8.42
N ASP A 349 -7.61 -14.62 -8.26
CA ASP A 349 -7.75 -13.38 -7.51
C ASP A 349 -7.56 -13.66 -6.02
N MET A 350 -6.79 -12.82 -5.33
CA MET A 350 -6.48 -12.99 -3.92
C MET A 350 -7.15 -11.88 -3.11
N ARG A 351 -7.90 -12.23 -2.06
CA ARG A 351 -8.63 -11.29 -1.23
C ARG A 351 -8.33 -11.48 0.25
N PHE A 352 -7.58 -10.55 0.81
CA PHE A 352 -7.27 -10.51 2.22
C PHE A 352 -8.24 -9.57 2.93
N VAL A 353 -8.88 -10.06 3.98
CA VAL A 353 -9.87 -9.33 4.77
C VAL A 353 -9.38 -9.28 6.21
N THR A 354 -9.26 -8.09 6.78
CA THR A 354 -8.91 -7.89 8.19
C THR A 354 -9.78 -6.83 8.84
N GLN A 355 -9.79 -6.80 10.17
CA GLN A 355 -10.49 -5.80 10.97
C GLN A 355 -9.49 -4.96 11.75
N MET A 356 -9.66 -3.64 11.68
CA MET A 356 -8.92 -2.67 12.46
C MET A 356 -9.92 -1.75 13.16
N LYS A 357 -10.00 -1.87 14.50
CA LYS A 357 -11.04 -1.24 15.33
C LYS A 357 -12.46 -1.54 14.80
N ASP A 358 -13.18 -0.52 14.38
CA ASP A 358 -14.55 -0.54 13.87
C ASP A 358 -14.61 -0.65 12.33
N ARG A 359 -13.47 -0.69 11.65
CA ARG A 359 -13.39 -0.74 10.18
C ARG A 359 -12.87 -2.08 9.67
N PHE A 360 -13.34 -2.44 8.49
CA PHE A 360 -12.91 -3.63 7.76
C PHE A 360 -12.08 -3.22 6.56
N VAL A 361 -10.96 -3.92 6.35
CA VAL A 361 -10.04 -3.67 5.24
C VAL A 361 -10.08 -4.87 4.32
N LEU A 362 -10.35 -4.63 3.04
CA LEU A 362 -10.26 -5.62 1.96
C LEU A 362 -9.12 -5.23 1.04
N ILE A 363 -8.13 -6.10 0.89
CA ILE A 363 -7.08 -5.98 -0.12
C ILE A 363 -7.34 -7.03 -1.18
N SER A 364 -7.59 -6.60 -2.41
CA SER A 364 -7.86 -7.46 -3.57
C SER A 364 -6.70 -7.38 -4.55
N ARG A 365 -6.21 -8.53 -5.01
CA ARG A 365 -5.30 -8.64 -6.16
C ARG A 365 -6.02 -9.30 -7.31
N GLU A 366 -6.17 -8.54 -8.39
CA GLU A 366 -6.76 -8.96 -9.67
C GLU A 366 -5.66 -8.85 -10.74
N GLY A 367 -5.09 -9.99 -11.12
CA GLY A 367 -3.90 -10.06 -11.95
C GLY A 367 -2.70 -9.32 -11.31
N LYS A 368 -2.24 -8.24 -11.95
CA LYS A 368 -1.13 -7.39 -11.44
C LYS A 368 -1.59 -6.18 -10.62
N LYS A 369 -2.91 -5.94 -10.56
CA LYS A 369 -3.47 -4.77 -9.88
C LYS A 369 -3.86 -5.16 -8.47
N VAL A 370 -3.37 -4.40 -7.49
CA VAL A 370 -3.75 -4.54 -6.10
C VAL A 370 -4.55 -3.31 -5.69
N THR A 371 -5.70 -3.51 -5.07
CA THR A 371 -6.59 -2.44 -4.59
C THR A 371 -6.96 -2.70 -3.14
N ALA A 372 -6.97 -1.63 -2.34
CA ALA A 372 -7.38 -1.69 -0.94
C ALA A 372 -8.67 -0.87 -0.74
N TYR A 373 -9.63 -1.45 -0.03
CA TYR A 373 -10.91 -0.84 0.30
C TYR A 373 -11.10 -0.86 1.81
N ILE A 374 -11.67 0.22 2.35
CA ILE A 374 -11.97 0.35 3.78
C ILE A 374 -13.48 0.52 3.91
N TYR A 375 -14.11 -0.33 4.72
CA TYR A 375 -15.54 -0.34 4.97
C TYR A 375 -15.84 0.00 6.43
N SER A 376 -16.87 0.82 6.65
CA SER A 376 -17.29 1.29 7.98
C SER A 376 -18.09 0.26 8.78
N GLY A 377 -18.29 -0.95 8.27
CA GLY A 377 -19.13 -1.95 8.94
C GLY A 377 -19.24 -3.27 8.18
N LEU A 378 -19.62 -4.31 8.93
CA LEU A 378 -19.64 -5.69 8.46
C LEU A 378 -20.57 -5.93 7.27
N VAL A 379 -21.78 -5.36 7.30
CA VAL A 379 -22.77 -5.52 6.22
C VAL A 379 -22.23 -4.95 4.91
N LYS A 380 -21.63 -3.76 4.92
CA LYS A 380 -21.04 -3.14 3.73
C LYS A 380 -19.89 -3.96 3.15
N LEU A 381 -19.05 -4.54 4.01
CA LEU A 381 -17.99 -5.46 3.60
C LEU A 381 -18.62 -6.67 2.89
N LEU A 382 -19.54 -7.38 3.54
CA LEU A 382 -20.16 -8.60 3.02
C LEU A 382 -20.92 -8.37 1.71
N THR A 383 -21.64 -7.26 1.60
CA THR A 383 -22.25 -6.81 0.34
C THR A 383 -21.19 -6.60 -0.73
N SER A 384 -20.07 -5.95 -0.41
CA SER A 384 -19.01 -5.78 -1.39
C SER A 384 -18.31 -7.07 -1.79
N LEU A 385 -18.17 -8.06 -0.90
CA LEU A 385 -17.63 -9.38 -1.27
C LEU A 385 -18.57 -10.10 -2.23
N THR A 386 -19.87 -10.04 -1.93
CA THR A 386 -20.95 -10.63 -2.75
C THR A 386 -21.01 -9.99 -4.14
N LEU A 387 -20.86 -8.67 -4.24
CA LEU A 387 -20.96 -7.94 -5.52
C LEU A 387 -19.71 -8.03 -6.39
N LYS A 388 -18.53 -8.25 -5.79
CA LYS A 388 -17.28 -8.39 -6.53
C LYS A 388 -17.05 -9.87 -6.81
N ALA A 389 -17.76 -10.49 -7.74
CA ALA A 389 -17.52 -11.91 -8.00
C ALA A 389 -16.43 -12.11 -9.08
N SER A 390 -15.71 -13.24 -9.05
CA SER A 390 -14.63 -13.51 -10.00
C SER A 390 -14.67 -14.95 -10.52
N ARG A 391 -13.97 -15.21 -11.63
CA ARG A 391 -13.85 -16.54 -12.23
C ARG A 391 -13.08 -17.51 -11.32
N SER A 392 -12.14 -17.01 -10.54
CA SER A 392 -11.38 -17.80 -9.57
C SER A 392 -10.87 -16.87 -8.48
N VAL A 393 -11.25 -17.12 -7.23
CA VAL A 393 -10.86 -16.26 -6.11
C VAL A 393 -10.55 -17.06 -4.85
N ARG A 394 -9.60 -16.56 -4.05
CA ARG A 394 -9.29 -17.08 -2.73
C ARG A 394 -9.38 -15.98 -1.69
N TYR A 395 -10.03 -16.28 -0.58
CA TYR A 395 -10.14 -15.39 0.57
C TYR A 395 -9.24 -15.84 1.71
N ARG A 396 -8.79 -14.86 2.48
CA ARG A 396 -8.21 -15.05 3.80
C ARG A 396 -8.83 -14.02 4.74
N PHE A 397 -9.57 -14.50 5.72
CA PHE A 397 -10.13 -13.68 6.78
C PHE A 397 -9.20 -13.74 7.99
N TYR A 398 -8.57 -12.62 8.31
CA TYR A 398 -7.57 -12.53 9.37
C TYR A 398 -8.06 -11.61 10.49
N ALA A 399 -8.25 -12.17 11.68
CA ALA A 399 -8.48 -11.42 12.91
C ALA A 399 -8.14 -12.29 14.12
N ASP A 400 -7.82 -11.64 15.25
CA ASP A 400 -7.67 -12.34 16.53
C ASP A 400 -9.03 -12.65 17.17
N ASP A 401 -10.02 -11.81 16.89
CA ASP A 401 -11.32 -11.77 17.54
C ASP A 401 -12.42 -11.24 16.60
N GLY A 402 -13.67 -11.44 17.00
CA GLY A 402 -14.83 -10.93 16.28
C GLY A 402 -15.29 -11.81 15.11
N PRO A 403 -16.11 -11.27 14.19
CA PRO A 403 -16.84 -12.05 13.19
C PRO A 403 -15.93 -12.68 12.12
N LEU A 404 -14.75 -12.10 11.86
CA LEU A 404 -13.85 -12.61 10.83
C LEU A 404 -13.26 -13.98 11.18
N VAL A 405 -13.14 -14.33 12.47
CA VAL A 405 -12.70 -15.66 12.90
C VAL A 405 -13.70 -16.73 12.46
N ALA A 406 -15.01 -16.43 12.58
CA ALA A 406 -16.06 -17.31 12.09
C ALA A 406 -16.02 -17.43 10.56
N PHE A 407 -15.79 -16.33 9.84
CA PHE A 407 -15.70 -16.36 8.38
C PHE A 407 -14.49 -17.14 7.88
N GLU A 408 -13.35 -17.07 8.57
CA GLU A 408 -12.20 -17.92 8.25
C GLU A 408 -12.56 -19.40 8.43
N ALA A 409 -13.18 -19.77 9.56
CA ALA A 409 -13.62 -21.15 9.81
C ALA A 409 -14.64 -21.64 8.76
N ILE A 410 -15.56 -20.78 8.32
CA ILE A 410 -16.49 -21.06 7.22
C ILE A 410 -15.71 -21.26 5.91
N TYR A 411 -14.75 -20.39 5.61
CA TYR A 411 -13.99 -20.45 4.37
C TYR A 411 -13.09 -21.70 4.27
N GLN A 412 -12.64 -22.25 5.39
CA GLN A 412 -11.91 -23.53 5.43
C GLN A 412 -12.75 -24.73 4.98
N LEU A 413 -14.09 -24.60 4.90
CA LEU A 413 -14.97 -25.64 4.34
C LEU A 413 -15.00 -25.62 2.81
N PHE A 414 -14.44 -24.58 2.17
CA PHE A 414 -14.40 -24.44 0.73
C PHE A 414 -13.82 -25.70 0.07
N ARG A 415 -14.50 -26.19 -0.96
CA ARG A 415 -14.01 -27.26 -1.82
C ARG A 415 -14.08 -26.84 -3.28
N PRO A 416 -13.00 -27.04 -4.04
CA PRO A 416 -13.05 -26.93 -5.49
C PRO A 416 -14.17 -27.84 -6.04
N SER A 417 -14.91 -27.34 -7.03
CA SER A 417 -16.00 -28.08 -7.68
C SER A 417 -17.17 -28.44 -6.75
N GLY A 418 -17.53 -27.62 -5.76
CA GLY A 418 -18.73 -27.83 -4.96
C GLY A 418 -19.27 -26.55 -4.35
N ILE A 419 -20.56 -26.54 -3.99
CA ILE A 419 -21.20 -25.43 -3.30
C ILE A 419 -21.32 -25.76 -1.81
N THR A 420 -20.81 -24.87 -0.96
CA THR A 420 -20.91 -24.98 0.49
C THR A 420 -21.82 -23.89 1.02
N VAL A 421 -22.90 -24.28 1.69
CA VAL A 421 -23.85 -23.39 2.34
C VAL A 421 -23.66 -23.50 3.84
N VAL A 422 -23.45 -22.39 4.53
CA VAL A 422 -23.36 -22.34 5.98
C VAL A 422 -24.36 -21.34 6.50
N TYR A 423 -25.23 -21.77 7.41
CA TYR A 423 -26.21 -20.89 8.02
C TYR A 423 -25.94 -20.67 9.51
N GLU A 424 -26.18 -19.44 9.96
CA GLU A 424 -26.08 -19.00 11.35
C GLU A 424 -27.43 -18.39 11.77
N GLU A 425 -27.99 -18.88 12.88
CA GLU A 425 -29.19 -18.28 13.48
C GLU A 425 -28.79 -17.28 14.57
N LYS A 426 -29.24 -16.03 14.41
CA LYS A 426 -29.19 -14.98 15.43
C LYS A 426 -30.61 -14.72 15.95
N ASP A 427 -30.77 -13.82 16.92
CA ASP A 427 -32.05 -13.66 17.63
C ASP A 427 -33.24 -13.40 16.68
N ASP A 428 -33.13 -12.38 15.82
CA ASP A 428 -34.20 -11.98 14.89
C ASP A 428 -33.88 -12.31 13.41
N HIS A 429 -32.62 -12.61 13.09
CA HIS A 429 -32.14 -12.76 11.72
C HIS A 429 -31.37 -14.07 11.56
N MET A 430 -31.37 -14.58 10.34
CA MET A 430 -30.59 -15.73 9.90
C MET A 430 -29.61 -15.25 8.83
N VAL A 431 -28.35 -15.64 8.95
CA VAL A 431 -27.31 -15.33 7.96
C VAL A 431 -26.96 -16.61 7.24
N VAL A 432 -26.97 -16.59 5.91
CA VAL A 432 -26.59 -17.72 5.06
C VAL A 432 -25.39 -17.31 4.24
N HIS A 433 -24.25 -17.92 4.51
CA HIS A 433 -23.02 -17.78 3.75
C HIS A 433 -22.98 -18.89 2.69
N VAL A 434 -22.66 -18.54 1.45
CA VAL A 434 -22.50 -19.51 0.37
C VAL A 434 -21.11 -19.35 -0.23
N ILE A 435 -20.36 -20.44 -0.28
CA ILE A 435 -19.08 -20.52 -0.99
C ILE A 435 -19.28 -21.41 -2.19
N ASN A 436 -19.02 -20.88 -3.38
CA ASN A 436 -19.19 -21.63 -4.60
C ASN A 436 -17.89 -22.33 -5.07
N GLU A 437 -17.95 -23.01 -6.21
CA GLU A 437 -16.84 -23.77 -6.78
C GLU A 437 -15.63 -22.90 -7.17
N SER A 438 -15.88 -21.64 -7.53
CA SER A 438 -14.86 -20.65 -7.87
C SER A 438 -14.16 -20.08 -6.63
N GLY A 439 -14.77 -20.26 -5.46
CA GLY A 439 -14.32 -19.77 -4.16
C GLY A 439 -14.89 -18.41 -3.77
N ASP A 440 -15.88 -17.88 -4.50
CA ASP A 440 -16.60 -16.64 -4.17
C ASP A 440 -17.37 -16.79 -2.86
N PHE A 441 -17.42 -15.73 -2.05
CA PHE A 441 -18.08 -15.70 -0.75
C PHE A 441 -19.32 -14.81 -0.79
N PHE A 442 -20.50 -15.43 -0.86
CA PHE A 442 -21.79 -14.76 -0.89
C PHE A 442 -22.42 -14.74 0.50
N THR A 443 -23.15 -13.69 0.84
CA THR A 443 -23.91 -13.64 2.11
C THR A 443 -25.32 -13.13 1.90
N TYR A 444 -26.29 -13.88 2.42
CA TYR A 444 -27.71 -13.57 2.40
C TYR A 444 -28.19 -13.40 3.84
N ILE A 445 -28.77 -12.24 4.16
CA ILE A 445 -29.34 -11.95 5.48
C ILE A 445 -30.86 -12.03 5.36
N LYS A 446 -31.48 -12.94 6.11
CA LYS A 446 -32.92 -13.22 6.07
C LYS A 446 -33.53 -13.17 7.47
N ARG A 447 -34.87 -13.15 7.56
CA ARG A 447 -35.57 -13.22 8.85
C ARG A 447 -35.53 -14.63 9.40
N ARG A 448 -35.31 -14.77 10.71
CA ARG A 448 -35.29 -16.09 11.35
C ARG A 448 -36.64 -16.81 11.26
N SER A 449 -37.75 -16.08 11.27
CA SER A 449 -39.11 -16.64 11.23
C SER A 449 -39.42 -17.46 9.96
N ILE A 450 -38.63 -17.30 8.90
CA ILE A 450 -38.77 -18.03 7.64
C ILE A 450 -37.61 -19.01 7.39
N ARG A 451 -36.90 -19.43 8.45
CA ARG A 451 -35.73 -20.33 8.39
C ARG A 451 -35.91 -21.50 7.43
N ASP A 452 -36.94 -22.31 7.66
CA ASP A 452 -37.12 -23.55 6.91
C ASP A 452 -37.41 -23.28 5.42
N ALA A 453 -38.13 -22.21 5.11
CA ALA A 453 -38.37 -21.76 3.74
C ALA A 453 -37.07 -21.26 3.07
N VAL A 454 -36.20 -20.55 3.80
CA VAL A 454 -34.89 -20.08 3.31
C VAL A 454 -33.97 -21.26 3.00
N LEU A 455 -33.85 -22.23 3.91
CA LEU A 455 -33.02 -23.42 3.71
C LEU A 455 -33.52 -24.26 2.54
N THR A 456 -34.83 -24.50 2.47
CA THR A 456 -35.46 -25.25 1.37
C THR A 456 -35.22 -24.57 0.02
N ALA A 457 -35.46 -23.24 -0.07
CA ALA A 457 -35.26 -22.49 -1.31
C ALA A 457 -33.78 -22.40 -1.71
N MET A 458 -32.87 -22.23 -0.76
CA MET A 458 -31.43 -22.20 -1.04
C MET A 458 -30.92 -23.56 -1.50
N PHE A 459 -31.34 -24.65 -0.85
CA PHE A 459 -30.95 -26.00 -1.24
C PHE A 459 -31.49 -26.38 -2.62
N ASP A 460 -32.75 -26.05 -2.92
CA ASP A 460 -33.34 -26.26 -4.26
C ASP A 460 -32.57 -25.46 -5.33
N PHE A 461 -32.24 -24.20 -5.03
CA PHE A 461 -31.45 -23.34 -5.90
C PHE A 461 -30.07 -23.94 -6.23
N CYS A 462 -29.32 -24.37 -5.22
CA CYS A 462 -28.01 -24.97 -5.44
C CYS A 462 -28.10 -26.29 -6.22
N ARG A 463 -29.09 -27.15 -5.96
CA ARG A 463 -29.32 -28.38 -6.73
C ARG A 463 -29.69 -28.11 -8.19
N ASN A 464 -30.48 -27.08 -8.47
CA ASN A 464 -30.82 -26.68 -9.83
C ASN A 464 -29.58 -26.16 -10.58
N LEU A 465 -28.69 -25.43 -9.87
CA LEU A 465 -27.39 -25.03 -10.41
C LEU A 465 -26.48 -26.21 -10.71
N GLU A 466 -26.33 -27.16 -9.80
CA GLU A 466 -25.55 -28.39 -10.02
C GLU A 466 -26.00 -29.12 -11.28
N LYS A 467 -27.32 -29.35 -11.41
CA LYS A 467 -27.91 -30.02 -12.57
C LYS A 467 -27.69 -29.25 -13.87
N ARG A 468 -27.64 -27.92 -13.82
CA ARG A 468 -27.45 -27.07 -15.00
C ARG A 468 -25.99 -27.03 -15.43
N LEU A 469 -25.09 -26.84 -14.49
CA LEU A 469 -23.65 -26.70 -14.73
C LEU A 469 -22.97 -28.05 -15.00
N SER A 470 -23.61 -29.17 -14.63
CA SER A 470 -23.11 -30.53 -14.91
C SER A 470 -23.69 -31.15 -16.19
N ARG A 471 -24.42 -30.38 -17.03
CA ARG A 471 -24.91 -30.87 -18.33
C ARG A 471 -23.76 -31.03 -19.31
N ASP A 472 -23.87 -32.05 -20.16
CA ASP A 472 -22.91 -32.33 -21.22
C ASP A 472 -22.79 -31.12 -22.17
N GLY A 473 -21.55 -30.65 -22.41
CA GLY A 473 -21.27 -29.42 -23.16
C GLY A 473 -21.14 -28.12 -22.33
N ALA A 474 -21.20 -28.17 -21.00
CA ALA A 474 -20.90 -27.01 -20.15
C ALA A 474 -19.41 -26.59 -20.22
N ILE A 475 -19.16 -25.27 -20.20
CA ILE A 475 -17.81 -24.69 -20.29
C ILE A 475 -17.02 -24.92 -18.99
N THR A 476 -17.70 -25.11 -17.86
CA THR A 476 -17.11 -25.26 -16.53
C THR A 476 -17.08 -26.73 -16.08
N PRO A 477 -16.15 -27.12 -15.21
CA PRO A 477 -16.14 -28.46 -14.61
C PRO A 477 -17.46 -28.73 -13.88
N ALA A 478 -17.90 -30.00 -13.89
CA ALA A 478 -19.10 -30.43 -13.18
C ALA A 478 -19.05 -30.01 -11.70
N VAL A 479 -20.15 -29.46 -11.22
CA VAL A 479 -20.29 -29.03 -9.84
C VAL A 479 -20.76 -30.23 -9.02
N GLY A 480 -19.95 -30.61 -8.03
CA GLY A 480 -20.24 -31.64 -7.05
C GLY A 480 -21.35 -31.23 -6.07
N PRO A 481 -21.74 -32.16 -5.18
CA PRO A 481 -22.94 -32.01 -4.36
C PRO A 481 -22.83 -30.86 -3.36
N THR A 482 -23.93 -30.13 -3.20
CA THR A 482 -24.07 -29.07 -2.20
C THR A 482 -24.02 -29.66 -0.80
N ARG A 483 -23.21 -29.03 0.05
CA ARG A 483 -23.11 -29.37 1.47
C ARG A 483 -23.66 -28.22 2.29
N VAL A 484 -24.46 -28.55 3.29
CA VAL A 484 -25.08 -27.56 4.18
C VAL A 484 -24.56 -27.77 5.59
N PHE A 485 -24.13 -26.69 6.23
CA PHE A 485 -23.62 -26.69 7.59
C PHE A 485 -24.39 -25.68 8.46
N SER A 486 -24.54 -26.02 9.73
CA SER A 486 -24.99 -25.08 10.75
C SER A 486 -23.79 -24.53 11.51
N LEU A 487 -23.76 -23.20 11.66
CA LEU A 487 -22.79 -22.48 12.47
C LEU A 487 -23.44 -22.06 13.78
N LYS A 488 -22.80 -22.41 14.90
CA LYS A 488 -23.15 -21.92 16.24
C LYS A 488 -21.94 -21.26 16.86
N VAL A 489 -22.11 -20.00 17.25
CA VAL A 489 -21.11 -19.24 18.01
C VAL A 489 -21.64 -19.12 19.44
N ASP A 490 -20.91 -19.67 20.41
CA ASP A 490 -21.31 -19.58 21.81
C ASP A 490 -21.06 -18.17 22.39
N ARG A 491 -21.51 -17.93 23.63
CA ARG A 491 -21.33 -16.63 24.32
C ARG A 491 -19.86 -16.27 24.56
N VAL A 492 -18.95 -17.24 24.49
CA VAL A 492 -17.50 -17.11 24.69
C VAL A 492 -16.77 -16.95 23.34
N GLY A 493 -17.49 -17.02 22.21
CA GLY A 493 -16.93 -16.91 20.87
C GLY A 493 -16.41 -18.23 20.29
N LYS A 494 -16.66 -19.37 20.95
CA LYS A 494 -16.31 -20.69 20.41
C LYS A 494 -17.19 -21.01 19.22
N ILE A 495 -16.54 -21.33 18.11
CA ILE A 495 -17.19 -21.67 16.85
C ILE A 495 -17.40 -23.19 16.78
N THR A 496 -18.63 -23.60 16.52
CA THR A 496 -19.00 -25.00 16.23
C THR A 496 -19.69 -25.05 14.88
N ILE A 497 -19.13 -25.85 13.97
CA ILE A 497 -19.69 -26.09 12.63
C ILE A 497 -20.10 -27.56 12.57
N LEU A 498 -21.37 -27.81 12.26
CA LEU A 498 -21.93 -29.16 12.14
C LEU A 498 -22.49 -29.38 10.74
N ASP A 499 -22.20 -30.53 10.14
CA ASP A 499 -22.80 -30.93 8.86
C ASP A 499 -24.29 -31.20 9.09
N ASP A 500 -25.13 -30.46 8.37
CA ASP A 500 -26.60 -30.48 8.47
C ASP A 500 -27.24 -30.88 7.13
N THR A 501 -26.43 -31.39 6.19
CA THR A 501 -26.84 -31.66 4.80
C THR A 501 -28.03 -32.62 4.74
N GLN A 502 -27.99 -33.73 5.48
CA GLN A 502 -29.06 -34.74 5.49
C GLN A 502 -30.37 -34.20 6.07
N ASN A 503 -30.31 -33.37 7.11
CA ASN A 503 -31.50 -32.79 7.72
C ASN A 503 -32.16 -31.77 6.78
N VAL A 504 -31.36 -30.94 6.11
CA VAL A 504 -31.87 -29.97 5.12
C VAL A 504 -32.42 -30.69 3.88
N GLU A 505 -31.81 -31.79 3.46
CA GLU A 505 -32.36 -32.63 2.39
C GLU A 505 -33.71 -33.25 2.78
N HIS A 506 -33.84 -33.76 4.01
CA HIS A 506 -35.11 -34.26 4.52
C HIS A 506 -36.17 -33.14 4.62
N LEU A 507 -35.78 -31.95 5.08
CA LEU A 507 -36.63 -30.76 5.12
C LEU A 507 -37.10 -30.38 3.72
N TYR A 508 -36.21 -30.43 2.74
CA TYR A 508 -36.54 -30.19 1.34
C TYR A 508 -37.53 -31.22 0.81
N LEU A 509 -37.30 -32.52 1.02
CA LEU A 509 -38.19 -33.59 0.54
C LEU A 509 -39.60 -33.53 1.17
N THR A 510 -39.68 -33.17 2.45
CA THR A 510 -40.96 -33.00 3.17
C THR A 510 -41.68 -31.71 2.79
N GLY A 511 -40.95 -30.63 2.53
CA GLY A 511 -41.47 -29.32 2.14
C GLY A 511 -41.69 -29.10 0.64
N TYR A 512 -41.17 -29.97 -0.23
CA TYR A 512 -41.11 -29.77 -1.69
C TYR A 512 -42.49 -29.50 -2.32
N LYS A 513 -43.53 -30.22 -1.88
CA LYS A 513 -44.91 -30.03 -2.36
C LYS A 513 -45.52 -28.67 -1.97
N ASN A 514 -44.98 -28.01 -0.95
CA ASN A 514 -45.45 -26.74 -0.39
C ASN A 514 -44.44 -25.59 -0.62
N SER A 515 -43.41 -25.79 -1.44
CA SER A 515 -42.40 -24.77 -1.72
C SER A 515 -42.96 -23.70 -2.67
N HIS A 516 -43.51 -22.63 -2.11
CA HIS A 516 -44.01 -21.46 -2.84
C HIS A 516 -42.90 -20.43 -3.12
N ALA A 517 -41.71 -20.91 -3.46
CA ALA A 517 -40.57 -20.08 -3.84
C ALA A 517 -40.67 -19.69 -5.32
N LEU A 518 -40.13 -18.51 -5.64
CA LEU A 518 -40.19 -17.89 -6.96
C LEU A 518 -39.08 -18.45 -7.87
N SER A 519 -39.29 -18.42 -9.18
CA SER A 519 -38.21 -18.65 -10.16
C SER A 519 -38.11 -17.43 -11.07
N ALA A 520 -36.89 -17.10 -11.51
CA ALA A 520 -36.66 -15.93 -12.36
C ALA A 520 -35.96 -16.29 -13.67
N THR A 521 -36.37 -15.64 -14.75
CA THR A 521 -35.61 -15.57 -16.00
C THR A 521 -34.94 -14.22 -16.08
N VAL A 522 -33.63 -14.19 -16.35
CA VAL A 522 -32.83 -12.98 -16.40
C VAL A 522 -32.27 -12.78 -17.81
N ALA A 523 -32.50 -11.61 -18.37
CA ALA A 523 -31.96 -11.19 -19.65
C ALA A 523 -31.03 -9.98 -19.45
N ARG A 524 -29.73 -10.20 -19.52
CA ARG A 524 -28.70 -9.17 -19.24
C ARG A 524 -28.42 -8.25 -20.41
N HIS A 525 -28.57 -8.75 -21.63
CA HIS A 525 -28.15 -8.13 -22.89
C HIS A 525 -29.33 -7.87 -23.84
N MET A 526 -30.57 -8.05 -23.38
CA MET A 526 -31.79 -7.76 -24.14
C MET A 526 -32.01 -6.26 -24.42
N GLY A 527 -31.35 -5.37 -23.66
CA GLY A 527 -31.38 -3.92 -23.85
C GLY A 527 -30.27 -3.22 -23.08
N GLU A 528 -30.42 -1.93 -22.79
CA GLU A 528 -29.42 -1.17 -22.00
C GLU A 528 -29.42 -1.50 -20.50
N GLU A 529 -30.53 -2.05 -19.99
CA GLU A 529 -30.67 -2.51 -18.61
C GLU A 529 -30.95 -4.02 -18.56
N THR A 530 -30.66 -4.66 -17.42
CA THR A 530 -31.01 -6.06 -17.17
C THR A 530 -32.52 -6.20 -16.92
N PHE A 531 -33.16 -7.11 -17.65
CA PHE A 531 -34.57 -7.45 -17.49
C PHE A 531 -34.75 -8.74 -16.68
N TYR A 532 -35.83 -8.78 -15.91
CA TYR A 532 -36.21 -9.87 -15.04
C TYR A 532 -37.63 -10.31 -15.37
N ASP A 533 -37.88 -11.60 -15.46
CA ASP A 533 -39.23 -12.17 -15.51
C ASP A 533 -39.39 -13.13 -14.33
N ILE A 534 -40.29 -12.80 -13.40
CA ILE A 534 -40.53 -13.56 -12.18
C ILE A 534 -41.75 -14.47 -12.38
N GLN A 535 -41.50 -15.77 -12.33
CA GLN A 535 -42.52 -16.79 -12.36
C GLN A 535 -42.99 -17.10 -10.93
N PHE A 536 -44.30 -16.93 -10.70
CA PHE A 536 -44.93 -17.14 -9.41
C PHE A 536 -45.44 -18.59 -9.24
N PRO A 537 -45.72 -19.05 -8.01
CA PRO A 537 -46.18 -20.42 -7.76
C PRO A 537 -47.54 -20.75 -8.39
N ASP A 538 -48.33 -19.75 -8.75
CA ASP A 538 -49.60 -19.87 -9.47
C ASP A 538 -49.42 -20.03 -11.00
N ASN A 539 -48.19 -20.23 -11.46
CA ASN A 539 -47.77 -20.29 -12.88
C ASN A 539 -48.00 -19.00 -13.68
N VAL A 540 -48.25 -17.87 -13.02
CA VAL A 540 -48.35 -16.59 -13.70
C VAL A 540 -46.96 -15.95 -13.77
N SER A 541 -46.56 -15.48 -14.94
CA SER A 541 -45.33 -14.72 -15.17
C SER A 541 -45.57 -13.22 -14.93
N SER A 542 -44.55 -12.50 -14.50
CA SER A 542 -44.61 -11.03 -14.40
C SER A 542 -44.42 -10.34 -15.76
N GLY A 543 -43.91 -11.06 -16.76
CA GLY A 543 -43.29 -10.48 -17.95
C GLY A 543 -41.93 -9.87 -17.63
N PHE A 544 -41.16 -9.57 -18.68
CA PHE A 544 -39.87 -8.90 -18.54
C PHE A 544 -40.04 -7.47 -18.01
N MET A 545 -39.41 -7.20 -16.89
CA MET A 545 -39.43 -5.92 -16.20
C MET A 545 -38.02 -5.45 -15.85
N THR A 546 -37.81 -4.15 -15.68
CA THR A 546 -36.51 -3.62 -15.29
C THR A 546 -36.26 -3.79 -13.79
N SER A 547 -35.02 -3.55 -13.35
CA SER A 547 -34.68 -3.56 -11.92
C SER A 547 -35.53 -2.58 -11.08
N ARG A 548 -36.02 -1.49 -11.70
CA ARG A 548 -36.85 -0.47 -11.04
C ARG A 548 -38.27 -0.94 -10.78
N ASP A 549 -38.75 -1.90 -11.58
CA ASP A 549 -40.14 -2.37 -11.56
C ASP A 549 -40.34 -3.62 -10.71
N LEU A 550 -39.25 -4.18 -10.13
CA LEU A 550 -39.25 -5.35 -9.24
C LEU A 550 -40.13 -5.18 -7.99
N TYR A 551 -40.52 -3.95 -7.63
CA TYR A 551 -41.48 -3.71 -6.55
C TYR A 551 -42.86 -4.32 -6.87
N SER A 552 -43.27 -4.36 -8.14
CA SER A 552 -44.54 -4.96 -8.56
C SER A 552 -44.55 -6.47 -8.32
N ALA A 553 -43.42 -7.14 -8.53
CA ALA A 553 -43.26 -8.55 -8.23
C ALA A 553 -43.34 -8.81 -6.73
N ARG A 554 -42.79 -7.90 -5.91
CA ARG A 554 -42.92 -7.95 -4.44
C ARG A 554 -44.38 -7.82 -3.99
N GLU A 555 -45.14 -6.88 -4.55
CA GLU A 555 -46.56 -6.68 -4.19
C GLU A 555 -47.37 -7.94 -4.46
N LYS A 556 -47.18 -8.56 -5.63
CA LYS A 556 -47.83 -9.82 -5.98
C LYS A 556 -47.41 -10.98 -5.08
N ALA A 557 -46.12 -11.07 -4.71
CA ALA A 557 -45.66 -12.09 -3.76
C ALA A 557 -46.34 -11.92 -2.38
N ASN A 558 -46.51 -10.68 -1.91
CA ASN A 558 -47.23 -10.38 -0.67
C ASN A 558 -48.72 -10.71 -0.78
N GLU A 559 -49.37 -10.44 -1.92
CA GLU A 559 -50.76 -10.79 -2.16
C GLU A 559 -50.98 -12.31 -2.08
N LEU A 560 -50.12 -13.09 -2.73
CA LEU A 560 -50.16 -14.56 -2.66
C LEU A 560 -49.91 -15.06 -1.24
N LYS A 561 -49.02 -14.42 -0.49
CA LYS A 561 -48.79 -14.73 0.92
C LYS A 561 -50.04 -14.52 1.76
N VAL A 562 -50.77 -13.42 1.56
CA VAL A 562 -52.03 -13.12 2.26
C VAL A 562 -53.14 -14.09 1.86
N LYS A 563 -53.16 -14.54 0.60
CA LYS A 563 -54.09 -15.56 0.08
C LYS A 563 -53.82 -16.98 0.59
N GLY A 564 -52.85 -17.17 1.48
CA GLY A 564 -52.56 -18.46 2.13
C GLY A 564 -51.56 -19.34 1.39
N PHE A 565 -50.98 -18.87 0.28
CA PHE A 565 -49.93 -19.61 -0.45
C PHE A 565 -48.60 -19.61 0.30
N GLY A 566 -48.39 -18.84 1.37
CA GLY A 566 -47.11 -18.85 2.10
C GLY A 566 -45.89 -18.40 1.28
N THR A 567 -46.12 -17.76 0.12
CA THR A 567 -45.10 -17.25 -0.79
C THR A 567 -44.17 -16.26 -0.08
N ASN A 568 -42.86 -16.51 -0.16
CA ASN A 568 -41.84 -15.57 0.30
C ASN A 568 -41.07 -15.04 -0.90
N ALA A 569 -40.44 -13.87 -0.75
CA ALA A 569 -39.55 -13.26 -1.74
C ALA A 569 -38.20 -14.01 -1.84
N LEU A 570 -38.25 -15.32 -2.03
CA LEU A 570 -37.10 -16.23 -2.10
C LEU A 570 -37.09 -16.91 -3.46
N LEU A 571 -35.92 -16.98 -4.08
CA LEU A 571 -35.73 -17.62 -5.37
C LEU A 571 -35.26 -19.07 -5.23
N ARG A 572 -35.93 -20.00 -5.89
CA ARG A 572 -35.51 -21.41 -6.00
C ARG A 572 -34.80 -21.73 -7.30
N ASP A 573 -34.93 -20.88 -8.31
CA ASP A 573 -34.21 -21.06 -9.58
C ASP A 573 -34.03 -19.73 -10.32
N ILE A 574 -32.92 -19.61 -11.04
CA ILE A 574 -32.64 -18.51 -11.97
C ILE A 574 -32.15 -19.11 -13.29
N VAL A 575 -32.75 -18.70 -14.40
CA VAL A 575 -32.32 -19.06 -15.75
C VAL A 575 -31.92 -17.79 -16.50
N PHE A 576 -30.77 -17.80 -17.19
CA PHE A 576 -30.41 -16.70 -18.08
C PHE A 576 -30.83 -17.01 -19.51
N SER A 577 -31.40 -16.03 -20.21
CA SER A 577 -31.78 -16.17 -21.62
C SER A 577 -30.65 -15.84 -22.60
N ASP A 578 -29.68 -15.03 -22.18
CA ASP A 578 -28.69 -14.38 -23.05
C ASP A 578 -27.28 -14.32 -22.45
N LEU A 579 -26.95 -15.25 -21.55
CA LEU A 579 -25.63 -15.28 -20.90
C LEU A 579 -24.50 -15.46 -21.94
N THR A 580 -23.52 -14.57 -21.93
CA THR A 580 -22.35 -14.69 -22.82
C THR A 580 -21.44 -15.85 -22.43
N GLN A 581 -20.57 -16.31 -23.34
CA GLN A 581 -19.62 -17.39 -23.04
C GLN A 581 -18.65 -17.03 -21.91
N GLU A 582 -18.21 -15.77 -21.82
CA GLU A 582 -17.32 -15.30 -20.75
C GLU A 582 -18.02 -15.32 -19.39
N GLU A 583 -19.28 -14.89 -19.33
CA GLU A 583 -20.08 -14.93 -18.10
C GLU A 583 -20.41 -16.37 -17.67
N ALA A 584 -20.71 -17.25 -18.64
CA ALA A 584 -20.93 -18.67 -18.39
C ALA A 584 -19.68 -19.36 -17.84
N ALA A 585 -18.49 -18.91 -18.24
CA ALA A 585 -17.21 -19.44 -17.74
C ALA A 585 -16.94 -19.12 -16.24
N CYS A 586 -17.73 -18.23 -15.63
CA CYS A 586 -17.72 -17.96 -14.19
C CYS A 586 -18.56 -18.97 -13.37
N GLY A 587 -19.18 -19.96 -14.01
CA GLY A 587 -19.89 -21.05 -13.34
C GLY A 587 -21.17 -20.59 -12.63
N SER A 588 -21.32 -20.92 -11.35
CA SER A 588 -22.48 -20.57 -10.53
C SER A 588 -22.51 -19.10 -10.10
N THR A 589 -21.39 -18.39 -10.24
CA THR A 589 -21.20 -17.00 -9.79
C THR A 589 -22.28 -16.04 -10.29
N PRO A 590 -22.60 -15.94 -11.61
CA PRO A 590 -23.64 -15.03 -12.09
C PRO A 590 -25.02 -15.30 -11.48
N TYR A 591 -25.36 -16.57 -11.24
CA TYR A 591 -26.65 -16.98 -10.69
C TYR A 591 -26.80 -16.58 -9.22
N LEU A 592 -25.77 -16.84 -8.41
CA LEU A 592 -25.76 -16.46 -6.99
C LEU A 592 -25.79 -14.94 -6.82
N LEU A 593 -25.11 -14.21 -7.70
CA LEU A 593 -25.13 -12.74 -7.74
C LEU A 593 -26.54 -12.20 -8.06
N GLU A 594 -27.20 -12.71 -9.09
CA GLU A 594 -28.56 -12.26 -9.44
C GLU A 594 -29.59 -12.67 -8.38
N LYS A 595 -29.42 -13.85 -7.75
CA LYS A 595 -30.23 -14.24 -6.60
C LYS A 595 -30.12 -13.21 -5.48
N TYR A 596 -28.91 -12.77 -5.17
CA TYR A 596 -28.69 -11.73 -4.17
C TYR A 596 -29.38 -10.42 -4.56
N ARG A 597 -29.19 -9.96 -5.81
CA ARG A 597 -29.77 -8.70 -6.31
C ARG A 597 -31.30 -8.70 -6.29
N ILE A 598 -31.93 -9.72 -6.87
CA ILE A 598 -33.39 -9.80 -6.98
C ILE A 598 -34.02 -9.90 -5.60
N GLU A 599 -33.51 -10.78 -4.72
CA GLU A 599 -34.08 -10.91 -3.38
C GLU A 599 -33.90 -9.65 -2.54
N LEU A 600 -32.74 -8.97 -2.65
CA LEU A 600 -32.50 -7.70 -1.96
C LEU A 600 -33.49 -6.61 -2.42
N LEU A 601 -33.71 -6.50 -3.73
CA LEU A 601 -34.66 -5.53 -4.31
C LEU A 601 -36.11 -5.85 -3.91
N MET A 602 -36.49 -7.12 -3.85
CA MET A 602 -37.82 -7.56 -3.45
C MET A 602 -38.06 -7.49 -1.94
N GLU A 603 -37.03 -7.55 -1.10
CA GLU A 603 -37.19 -7.35 0.35
C GLU A 603 -37.41 -5.87 0.71
N GLY A 604 -36.99 -4.97 -0.18
CA GLY A 604 -37.12 -3.51 -0.09
C GLY A 604 -36.22 -2.88 0.98
N ASN A 605 -35.73 -1.67 0.72
CA ASN A 605 -34.93 -0.92 1.69
C ASN A 605 -35.72 -0.73 3.00
N LYS A 606 -35.23 -1.31 4.09
CA LYS A 606 -35.51 -0.84 5.43
C LYS A 606 -34.35 0.00 5.91
#